data_AF-A0A973R849-F1
#
_entry.id   AF-A0A973R849-F1
#
_cell.length_a   1.000
_cell.length_b   1.000
_cell.length_c   1.000
_cell.angle_alpha   90.00
_cell.angle_beta   90.00
_cell.angle_gamma   90.00
#
_symmetry.space_group_name_H-M   'P 1'
#
loop_
_entity.id
_entity.type
_entity.pdbx_description
1 polymer ?
#
loop_
_entity_poly.entity_id
_entity_poly.type
_entity_poly.pdbx_seq_one_letter_code
_entity_poly.pdbx_strand_id
1 'polypeptide(L)'
;GMMFMLPVMVYLFVVAIGTDYNILMISRLREEAREGNPPRRAAALAVEHAGPSVASAGLILAGTFASLMLAGLSMMEQIGFAVSIGISIAAFLMSMFLVPAFTALIGDRAWWPGHKMVAANRHGGGEPPVGRYDEDVVGAGAHR
;
A
#
# COMPACT_ATOMS: atom_id res chain seq x y z
N GLY A 1 -32.48 21.58 -21.49
CA GLY A 1 -31.59 21.96 -20.38
C GLY A 1 -31.24 20.76 -19.51
N MET A 2 -30.68 19.72 -20.12
CA MET A 2 -30.17 18.54 -19.42
C MET A 2 -28.68 18.44 -19.79
N MET A 3 -27.81 18.07 -18.84
CA MET A 3 -26.37 17.77 -19.04
C MET A 3 -25.30 18.89 -19.00
N PHE A 4 -25.57 20.14 -18.62
CA PHE A 4 -24.43 21.05 -18.32
C PHE A 4 -23.74 20.72 -16.97
N MET A 5 -24.51 20.30 -15.96
CA MET A 5 -23.96 19.96 -14.64
C MET A 5 -23.32 18.58 -14.57
N LEU A 6 -23.64 17.66 -15.49
CA LEU A 6 -23.12 16.29 -15.45
C LEU A 6 -21.59 16.22 -15.57
N PRO A 7 -20.95 16.93 -16.54
CA PRO A 7 -19.49 17.01 -16.61
C PRO A 7 -18.86 17.60 -15.35
N VAL A 8 -19.50 18.61 -14.75
CA VAL A 8 -19.03 19.24 -13.51
C VAL A 8 -19.09 18.23 -12.35
N MET A 9 -20.19 17.49 -12.22
CA MET A 9 -20.33 16.47 -11.18
C MET A 9 -19.32 15.34 -11.37
N VAL A 10 -19.14 14.84 -12.59
CA VAL A 10 -18.13 13.81 -12.90
C VAL A 10 -16.73 14.31 -12.56
N TYR A 11 -16.40 15.56 -12.93
CA TYR A 11 -15.12 16.17 -12.57
C TYR A 11 -14.93 16.24 -11.05
N LEU A 12 -15.92 16.73 -10.31
CA LEU A 12 -15.86 16.81 -8.85
C LEU A 12 -15.68 15.44 -8.20
N PHE A 13 -16.38 14.41 -8.66
CA PHE A 13 -16.21 13.04 -8.16
C PHE A 13 -14.83 12.47 -8.48
N VAL A 14 -14.32 12.64 -9.71
CA VAL A 14 -12.99 12.17 -10.10
C VAL A 14 -11.90 12.86 -9.27
N VAL A 15 -12.00 14.17 -9.09
CA VAL A 15 -11.04 14.94 -8.29
C VAL A 15 -11.13 14.57 -6.81
N ALA A 16 -12.34 14.42 -6.26
CA ALA A 16 -12.53 14.02 -4.87
C ALA A 16 -11.92 12.64 -4.60
N ILE A 17 -12.26 11.63 -5.41
CA ILE A 17 -11.73 10.27 -5.27
C ILE A 17 -10.21 10.25 -5.48
N GLY A 18 -9.70 10.98 -6.48
CA GLY A 18 -8.26 11.06 -6.77
C GLY A 18 -7.47 11.72 -5.63
N THR A 19 -8.03 12.76 -5.01
CA THR A 19 -7.39 13.49 -3.91
C THR A 19 -7.36 12.65 -2.63
N ASP A 20 -8.49 12.07 -2.25
CA ASP A 20 -8.61 11.22 -1.07
C ASP A 20 -7.66 10.00 -1.17
N TYR A 21 -7.52 9.45 -2.39
CA TYR A 21 -6.58 8.38 -2.65
C TYR A 21 -5.11 8.81 -2.54
N ASN A 22 -4.74 9.93 -3.18
CA ASN A 22 -3.37 10.44 -3.13
C ASN A 22 -2.90 10.70 -1.69
N ILE A 23 -3.80 11.24 -0.85
CA ILE A 23 -3.49 11.50 0.56
C ILE A 23 -3.25 10.19 1.32
N LEU A 24 -4.13 9.19 1.18
CA LEU A 24 -3.96 7.88 1.84
C LEU A 24 -2.66 7.20 1.42
N MET A 25 -2.38 7.18 0.12
CA MET A 25 -1.20 6.55 -0.45
C MET A 25 0.10 7.24 0.01
N ILE A 26 0.16 8.57 -0.02
CA ILE A 26 1.32 9.33 0.49
C ILE A 26 1.48 9.16 1.99
N SER A 27 0.38 9.14 2.75
CA SER A 27 0.44 8.94 4.20
C SER A 27 1.07 7.60 4.53
N ARG A 28 0.65 6.54 3.86
CA ARG A 28 1.18 5.20 4.10
C ARG A 28 2.59 5.02 3.57
N LEU A 29 2.92 5.62 2.43
CA LEU A 29 4.29 5.64 1.91
C LEU A 29 5.25 6.32 2.90
N ARG A 30 4.81 7.39 3.56
CA ARG A 30 5.58 8.09 4.59
C ARG A 30 5.71 7.27 5.89
N GLU A 31 4.68 6.54 6.28
CA GLU A 31 4.69 5.60 7.42
C GLU A 31 5.79 4.54 7.20
N GLU A 32 5.74 3.86 6.06
CA GLU A 32 6.68 2.78 5.72
C GLU A 32 8.12 3.30 5.52
N ALA A 33 8.28 4.52 5.00
CA ALA A 33 9.59 5.17 4.89
C ALA A 33 10.19 5.52 6.27
N ARG A 34 9.36 5.85 7.27
CA ARG A 34 9.80 6.08 8.65
C ARG A 34 10.18 4.79 9.37
N GLU A 35 9.54 3.68 9.02
CA GLU A 35 9.88 2.34 9.50
C GLU A 35 11.17 1.77 8.88
N GLY A 36 11.82 2.51 7.97
CA GLY A 36 13.09 2.12 7.36
C GLY A 36 12.94 1.14 6.20
N ASN A 37 11.72 0.91 5.71
CA ASN A 37 11.51 0.04 4.55
C ASN A 37 12.10 0.69 3.29
N PRO A 38 12.78 -0.09 2.42
CA PRO A 38 13.25 0.42 1.15
C PRO A 38 12.05 0.94 0.35
N PRO A 39 12.19 2.05 -0.42
CA PRO A 39 11.07 2.75 -1.06
C PRO A 39 10.14 1.83 -1.87
N ARG A 40 10.71 0.76 -2.46
CA ARG A 40 10.00 -0.26 -3.23
C ARG A 40 9.05 -1.12 -2.38
N ARG A 41 9.52 -1.55 -1.21
CA ARG A 41 8.72 -2.36 -0.27
C ARG A 41 7.70 -1.47 0.46
N ALA A 42 8.10 -0.25 0.80
CA ALA A 42 7.21 0.77 1.34
C ALA A 42 6.04 1.08 0.40
N ALA A 43 6.30 1.24 -0.90
CA ALA A 43 5.25 1.48 -1.89
C ALA A 43 4.31 0.28 -2.07
N ALA A 44 4.82 -0.95 -2.07
CA ALA A 44 4.01 -2.15 -2.17
C ALA A 44 3.08 -2.31 -0.94
N LEU A 45 3.64 -2.16 0.26
CA LEU A 45 2.88 -2.22 1.53
C LEU A 45 1.89 -1.07 1.64
N ALA A 46 2.23 0.11 1.12
CA ALA A 46 1.33 1.25 1.10
C ALA A 46 0.07 0.98 0.28
N VAL A 47 0.22 0.33 -0.87
CA VAL A 47 -0.89 -0.02 -1.75
C VAL A 47 -1.73 -1.15 -1.18
N GLU A 48 -1.09 -2.20 -0.65
CA GLU A 48 -1.77 -3.36 -0.06
C GLU A 48 -2.70 -2.94 1.08
N HIS A 49 -2.26 -2.00 1.92
CA HIS A 49 -3.07 -1.51 3.04
C HIS A 49 -4.07 -0.40 2.66
N ALA A 50 -3.76 0.44 1.66
CA ALA A 50 -4.64 1.54 1.27
C ALA A 50 -5.86 1.08 0.45
N GLY A 51 -5.69 0.06 -0.41
CA GLY A 51 -6.76 -0.44 -1.29
C GLY A 51 -8.05 -0.84 -0.55
N PRO A 52 -7.96 -1.73 0.47
CA PRO A 52 -9.12 -2.12 1.27
C PRO A 52 -9.78 -0.96 2.03
N SER A 53 -8.99 0.03 2.49
CA SER A 53 -9.51 1.21 3.20
C SER A 53 -10.35 2.12 2.30
N VAL A 54 -10.00 2.25 1.03
CA VAL A 54 -10.79 3.03 0.07
C VAL A 54 -12.08 2.29 -0.29
N ALA A 55 -12.00 0.96 -0.45
CA ALA A 55 -13.17 0.13 -0.71
C ALA A 55 -14.22 0.26 0.40
N SER A 56 -13.81 0.21 1.67
CA SER A 56 -14.72 0.32 2.81
C SER A 56 -15.37 1.70 2.90
N ALA A 57 -14.60 2.78 2.70
CA ALA A 57 -15.13 4.14 2.64
C ALA A 57 -16.15 4.32 1.51
N GLY A 58 -15.85 3.79 0.31
CA GLY A 58 -16.76 3.81 -0.82
C GLY A 58 -18.06 3.04 -0.56
N LEU A 59 -17.97 1.89 0.11
CA LEU A 59 -19.14 1.06 0.43
C LEU A 59 -20.08 1.73 1.45
N ILE A 60 -19.52 2.42 2.46
CA ILE A 60 -20.28 3.24 3.40
C ILE A 60 -21.02 4.36 2.64
N LEU A 61 -20.32 5.08 1.77
CA LEU A 61 -20.90 6.17 1.00
C LEU A 61 -21.98 5.69 0.02
N ALA A 62 -21.76 4.55 -0.65
CA ALA A 62 -22.76 3.91 -1.49
C ALA A 62 -24.02 3.55 -0.71
N GLY A 63 -23.89 3.06 0.53
CA GLY A 63 -25.01 2.80 1.43
C GLY A 63 -25.75 4.07 1.84
N THR A 64 -25.03 5.17 2.11
CA THR A 64 -25.64 6.47 2.40
C THR A 64 -26.50 6.96 1.23
N PHE A 65 -26.01 6.89 -0.01
CA PHE A 65 -26.80 7.29 -1.17
C PHE A 65 -27.92 6.30 -1.50
N ALA A 66 -27.74 5.00 -1.25
CA ALA A 66 -28.82 4.02 -1.39
C ALA A 66 -29.99 4.33 -0.45
N SER A 67 -29.73 4.90 0.73
CA SER A 67 -30.80 5.30 1.66
C SER A 67 -31.74 6.37 1.08
N LEU A 68 -31.29 7.19 0.13
CA LEU A 68 -32.16 8.15 -0.57
C LEU A 68 -33.26 7.47 -1.39
N MET A 69 -33.08 6.20 -1.77
CA MET A 69 -34.13 5.41 -2.43
C MET A 69 -35.32 5.15 -1.51
N LEU A 70 -35.15 5.29 -0.19
CA LEU A 70 -36.23 5.13 0.77
C LEU A 70 -37.03 6.43 0.98
N ALA A 71 -36.65 7.53 0.32
CA ALA A 71 -37.27 8.84 0.51
C ALA A 71 -38.68 8.97 -0.11
N GLY A 72 -39.10 8.03 -0.98
CA GLY A 72 -40.43 8.04 -1.61
C GLY A 72 -40.64 9.15 -2.64
N LEU A 73 -39.57 9.83 -3.05
CA LEU A 73 -39.58 10.86 -4.09
C LEU A 73 -38.83 10.32 -5.31
N SER A 74 -39.52 10.20 -6.45
CA SER A 74 -38.96 9.56 -7.65
C SER A 74 -37.63 10.18 -8.13
N MET A 75 -37.43 11.49 -7.90
CA MET A 75 -36.16 12.16 -8.21
C MET A 75 -35.02 11.71 -7.29
N MET A 76 -35.28 11.59 -5.98
CA MET A 76 -34.29 11.14 -4.99
C MET A 76 -33.94 9.67 -5.19
N GLU A 77 -34.92 8.84 -5.55
CA GLU A 77 -34.70 7.43 -5.89
C GLU A 77 -33.77 7.26 -7.09
N GLN A 78 -34.01 8.02 -8.16
CA GLN A 78 -33.17 7.98 -9.37
C GLN A 78 -31.74 8.43 -9.08
N ILE A 79 -31.57 9.52 -8.33
CA ILE A 79 -30.24 10.04 -7.94
C ILE A 79 -29.54 9.03 -7.02
N GLY A 80 -30.24 8.57 -5.96
CA GLY A 80 -29.71 7.61 -5.00
C GLY A 80 -29.26 6.31 -5.65
N PHE A 81 -30.06 5.76 -6.57
CA PHE A 81 -29.72 4.57 -7.32
C PHE A 81 -28.51 4.79 -8.24
N ALA A 82 -28.53 5.83 -9.07
CA ALA A 82 -27.45 6.11 -10.01
C ALA A 82 -26.10 6.37 -9.30
N VAL A 83 -26.13 7.16 -8.22
CA VAL A 83 -24.93 7.50 -7.44
C VAL A 83 -24.44 6.30 -6.63
N SER A 84 -25.32 5.54 -5.99
CA SER A 84 -24.94 4.36 -5.21
C SER A 84 -24.27 3.28 -6.08
N ILE A 85 -24.84 2.99 -7.25
CA ILE A 85 -24.24 2.07 -8.23
C ILE A 85 -22.89 2.61 -8.72
N GLY A 86 -22.82 3.90 -9.07
CA GLY A 86 -21.59 4.53 -9.55
C GLY A 86 -20.46 4.45 -8.53
N ILE A 87 -20.74 4.76 -7.27
CA ILE A 87 -19.77 4.68 -6.17
C ILE A 87 -19.37 3.23 -5.90
N SER A 88 -20.33 2.29 -5.89
CA SER A 88 -20.04 0.87 -5.68
C SER A 88 -19.06 0.37 -6.74
N ILE A 89 -19.36 0.61 -8.02
CA ILE A 89 -18.50 0.23 -9.14
C ILE A 89 -17.13 0.90 -9.02
N ALA A 90 -17.06 2.20 -8.70
CA ALA A 90 -15.80 2.91 -8.54
C ALA A 90 -14.95 2.36 -7.38
N ALA A 91 -15.56 2.05 -6.24
CA ALA A 91 -14.89 1.49 -5.08
C ALA A 91 -14.32 0.09 -5.37
N PHE A 92 -15.10 -0.76 -6.05
CA PHE A 92 -14.64 -2.08 -6.49
C PHE A 92 -13.54 -1.97 -7.56
N LEU A 93 -13.70 -1.08 -8.55
CA LEU A 93 -12.67 -0.83 -9.57
C LEU A 93 -11.36 -0.37 -8.93
N MET A 94 -11.42 0.59 -8.01
CA MET A 94 -10.22 1.05 -7.30
C MET A 94 -9.59 -0.09 -6.52
N SER A 95 -10.32 -0.83 -5.69
CA SER A 95 -9.72 -1.93 -4.93
C SER A 95 -9.13 -3.03 -5.82
N MET A 96 -9.89 -3.44 -6.86
CA MET A 96 -9.56 -4.58 -7.69
C MET A 96 -8.48 -4.28 -8.75
N PHE A 97 -8.37 -3.05 -9.25
CA PHE A 97 -7.37 -2.71 -10.26
C PHE A 97 -6.13 -2.09 -9.63
N LEU A 98 -6.27 -1.28 -8.58
CA LEU A 98 -5.16 -0.52 -8.03
C LEU A 98 -4.18 -1.40 -7.25
N VAL A 99 -4.70 -2.34 -6.46
CA VAL A 99 -3.87 -3.33 -5.74
C VAL A 99 -2.99 -4.09 -6.73
N PRO A 100 -3.53 -4.83 -7.72
CA PRO A 100 -2.69 -5.55 -8.66
C PRO A 100 -1.92 -4.65 -9.63
N ALA A 101 -2.47 -3.51 -10.08
CA ALA A 101 -1.78 -2.64 -11.02
C ALA A 101 -0.52 -2.04 -10.39
N PHE A 102 -0.57 -1.58 -9.13
CA PHE A 102 0.62 -1.05 -8.47
C PHE A 102 1.56 -2.14 -7.96
N THR A 103 1.03 -3.28 -7.51
CA THR A 103 1.87 -4.48 -7.25
C THR A 103 2.65 -4.88 -8.52
N ALA A 104 2.02 -4.79 -9.70
CA ALA A 104 2.66 -5.02 -10.99
C ALA A 104 3.59 -3.88 -11.42
N LEU A 105 3.21 -2.61 -11.20
CA LEU A 105 3.99 -1.42 -11.59
C LEU A 105 5.31 -1.31 -10.82
N ILE A 106 5.32 -1.77 -9.56
CA ILE A 106 6.49 -1.80 -8.67
C ILE A 106 7.42 -2.99 -8.99
N GLY A 107 7.09 -3.79 -10.01
CA GLY A 107 8.02 -4.70 -10.70
C GLY A 107 9.24 -4.00 -11.32
N ASP A 108 10.03 -4.72 -12.13
CA ASP A 108 11.40 -4.41 -12.61
C ASP A 108 11.65 -3.05 -13.32
N ARG A 109 10.66 -2.15 -13.38
CA ARG A 109 10.73 -0.86 -14.08
C ARG A 109 11.10 0.34 -13.18
N ALA A 110 11.22 0.16 -11.86
CA ALA A 110 11.65 1.22 -10.94
C ALA A 110 13.19 1.50 -10.98
N TRP A 111 13.93 0.82 -11.85
CA TRP A 111 15.40 0.72 -11.82
C TRP A 111 16.13 1.65 -12.81
N TRP A 112 15.83 2.96 -12.88
CA TRP A 112 16.76 3.90 -13.57
C TRP A 112 16.59 5.39 -13.18
N PRO A 113 17.68 6.15 -12.89
CA PRO A 113 18.97 5.77 -12.29
C PRO A 113 19.38 6.64 -11.07
N GLY A 114 20.08 6.03 -10.11
CA GLY A 114 20.81 6.72 -9.02
C GLY A 114 20.31 6.25 -7.64
N HIS A 115 21.04 5.53 -6.81
CA HIS A 115 22.48 5.52 -6.60
C HIS A 115 22.92 4.16 -6.00
N LYS A 116 23.84 3.49 -6.71
CA LYS A 116 24.98 2.66 -6.27
C LYS A 116 24.86 1.86 -4.96
N MET A 117 24.73 0.55 -5.15
CA MET A 117 25.47 -0.54 -4.50
C MET A 117 26.40 -0.14 -3.33
N VAL A 118 26.02 -0.50 -2.10
CA VAL A 118 26.99 -0.96 -1.10
C VAL A 118 26.90 -2.47 -1.09
N ALA A 119 27.78 -3.09 -1.86
CA ALA A 119 28.08 -4.51 -1.71
C ALA A 119 28.75 -4.67 -0.35
N ALA A 120 27.96 -4.99 0.68
CA ALA A 120 28.50 -5.49 1.94
C ALA A 120 28.91 -6.95 1.71
N ASN A 121 30.09 -7.12 1.11
CA ASN A 121 30.81 -8.36 1.18
C ASN A 121 31.18 -8.62 2.65
N ARG A 122 30.44 -9.50 3.32
CA ARG A 122 31.01 -10.33 4.39
C ARG A 122 30.73 -11.77 4.03
N HIS A 123 31.71 -12.33 3.33
CA HIS A 123 32.03 -13.75 3.35
C HIS A 123 31.77 -14.35 4.74
N GLY A 124 30.68 -15.10 4.86
CA GLY A 124 30.66 -16.29 5.70
C GLY A 124 31.35 -17.40 4.92
N GLY A 125 32.46 -17.92 5.44
CA GLY A 125 33.20 -19.02 4.81
C GLY A 125 34.58 -19.29 5.42
N GLY A 126 34.71 -19.22 6.75
CA GLY A 126 35.93 -19.55 7.46
C GLY A 126 35.67 -19.77 8.94
N GLU A 127 35.27 -20.99 9.29
CA GLU A 127 35.26 -21.53 10.65
C GLU A 127 36.71 -21.73 11.17
N PRO A 128 36.92 -21.95 12.48
CA PRO A 128 37.51 -20.99 13.44
C PRO A 128 39.01 -21.21 13.71
N PRO A 129 39.71 -20.26 14.38
CA PRO A 129 41.03 -20.56 14.94
C PRO A 129 40.87 -21.56 16.10
N VAL A 130 41.36 -22.78 15.89
CA VAL A 130 41.56 -23.80 16.93
C VAL A 130 42.59 -23.25 17.92
N GLY A 131 42.08 -22.55 18.93
CA GLY A 131 42.83 -22.17 20.11
C GLY A 131 43.10 -23.43 20.94
N ARG A 132 44.33 -23.92 20.84
CA ARG A 132 44.98 -24.86 21.76
C ARG A 132 44.67 -24.44 23.20
N TYR A 133 43.79 -25.16 23.87
CA TYR A 133 43.73 -25.14 25.33
C TYR A 133 44.90 -26.00 25.79
N ASP A 134 45.92 -25.36 26.36
CA ASP A 134 47.09 -26.03 26.93
C ASP A 134 46.64 -27.07 27.97
N GLU A 135 46.70 -28.34 27.58
CA GLU A 135 46.57 -29.49 28.48
C GLU A 135 47.82 -29.66 29.37
N ASP A 136 48.81 -28.77 29.23
CA ASP A 136 50.08 -28.80 29.97
C ASP A 136 49.96 -28.34 31.44
N VAL A 137 48.79 -27.83 31.85
CA VAL A 137 48.54 -27.45 33.26
C VAL A 137 48.21 -28.66 34.16
N VAL A 138 47.96 -29.85 33.59
CA VAL A 138 47.52 -31.03 34.36
C VAL A 138 48.65 -32.03 34.66
N GLY A 139 49.84 -31.91 34.05
CA GLY A 139 50.88 -32.95 34.11
C GLY A 139 52.08 -32.74 35.05
N ALA A 140 52.41 -31.51 35.46
CA ALA A 140 53.72 -31.21 36.05
C ALA A 140 53.72 -31.01 37.60
N GLY A 141 52.80 -31.68 38.30
CA GLY A 141 52.76 -31.79 39.76
C GLY A 141 53.42 -33.06 40.32
N ALA A 142 54.18 -33.80 39.53
CA ALA A 142 54.79 -35.07 39.93
C ALA A 142 56.30 -35.05 39.70
N HIS A 143 57.05 -34.49 40.66
CA HIS A 143 58.44 -34.80 41.04
C HIS A 143 59.03 -33.63 41.82
N ARG A 144 58.63 -33.49 43.08
CA ARG A 144 59.46 -32.92 44.15
C ARG A 144 59.23 -33.71 45.42
#